data_AF-A0A943Q0S6-F1
#
_entry.id   AF-A0A943Q0S6-F1
#
_cell.length_a   1.000
_cell.length_b   1.000
_cell.length_c   1.000
_cell.angle_alpha   90.00
_cell.angle_beta   90.00
_cell.angle_gamma   90.00
#
_symmetry.space_group_name_H-M   'P 1'
#
loop_
_entity.id
_entity.type
_entity.pdbx_description
1 polymer ?
#
loop_
_entity_poly.entity_id
_entity_poly.type
_entity_poly.pdbx_seq_one_letter_code
_entity_poly.pdbx_strand_id
1 'polypeptide(L)'
;MKKCRKLLVVLLSMALLLGIVASGAGALTGGKHWVGSWSAGMTDISITLLEGKENTEGLKISPIVRNMTARIRLTPTLGGNQVRFCLSNENGTSPLVINEASIARAKGDSGSEIVEGSSIPVTFNGSREVSIPAGGTVYCDPIDMEVRALEDLCVTYYAQDFSKVQTMGLYGGTTYLTFGNHTEDVKLTGIKLSFGTLISVVPLLSSLDVYADADAYSIVVIGDSTTSNDIPKLLAKRIIEETGENKVGVLQKSIVGNCLLSDGVGPTGSIYGKAMVDRFQKDALDQPGVKYALVKIGLNDILHPRCNSMMGLAPEASVEELIAGYQKLINMAHAAGVKIIFAEMSPWKGYTRDLLKTGRADLEWTPEAQEMCDQLTQWIRTTDQADGSINLDCLKDPADPAKMPDDYTSDGAHLLPPAQQAFVDSIDLSLFGIEVPEHPASTDAAEGLEPTQAQTTQPDTTEEATVTQAETRAADSTMEAEETQAEMPEIAGTGDSLVAGGAALAALAACGLLIVTRKKQ
;
A
#
# COMPACT_ATOMS: atom_id res chain seq x y z
N MET A 1 -62.19 -21.36 -5.15
CA MET A 1 -60.84 -21.90 -4.83
C MET A 1 -59.69 -21.13 -5.51
N LYS A 2 -59.47 -21.19 -6.84
CA LYS A 2 -58.26 -20.58 -7.47
C LYS A 2 -58.06 -19.07 -7.26
N LYS A 3 -59.11 -18.24 -7.09
CA LYS A 3 -58.96 -16.79 -6.85
C LYS A 3 -58.46 -16.44 -5.42
N CYS A 4 -58.98 -17.09 -4.38
CA CYS A 4 -58.59 -16.81 -2.98
C CYS A 4 -57.09 -17.05 -2.72
N ARG A 5 -56.49 -18.02 -3.42
CA ARG A 5 -55.08 -18.38 -3.27
C ARG A 5 -54.11 -17.31 -3.81
N LYS A 6 -54.54 -16.37 -4.67
CA LYS A 6 -53.74 -15.21 -5.07
C LYS A 6 -53.82 -14.06 -4.06
N LEU A 7 -54.98 -13.82 -3.45
CA LEU A 7 -55.17 -12.74 -2.47
C LEU A 7 -54.34 -12.97 -1.20
N LEU A 8 -54.23 -14.23 -0.75
CA LEU A 8 -53.44 -14.59 0.43
C LEU A 8 -51.93 -14.34 0.25
N VAL A 9 -51.41 -14.55 -0.97
CA VAL A 9 -49.98 -14.33 -1.29
C VAL A 9 -49.64 -12.84 -1.28
N VAL A 10 -50.51 -11.98 -1.83
CA VAL A 10 -50.31 -10.52 -1.83
C VAL A 10 -50.38 -9.92 -0.42
N LEU A 11 -51.27 -10.45 0.43
CA LEU A 11 -51.37 -10.02 1.83
C LEU A 11 -50.16 -10.46 2.67
N LEU A 12 -49.60 -11.66 2.43
CA LEU A 12 -48.34 -12.06 3.08
C LEU A 12 -47.15 -11.19 2.63
N SER A 13 -47.07 -10.82 1.34
CA SER A 13 -45.97 -9.97 0.86
C SER A 13 -46.06 -8.52 1.33
N MET A 14 -47.25 -7.97 1.59
CA MET A 14 -47.38 -6.68 2.26
C MET A 14 -47.05 -6.76 3.76
N ALA A 15 -47.40 -7.86 4.44
CA ALA A 15 -47.06 -8.05 5.85
C ALA A 15 -45.54 -8.19 6.09
N LEU A 16 -44.79 -8.71 5.11
CA LEU A 16 -43.34 -8.83 5.18
C LEU A 16 -42.58 -7.52 4.85
N LEU A 17 -43.28 -6.49 4.36
CA LEU A 17 -42.71 -5.19 3.92
C LEU A 17 -42.96 -4.03 4.91
N LEU A 18 -43.53 -4.32 6.09
CA LEU A 18 -43.84 -3.34 7.14
C LEU A 18 -43.12 -3.62 8.48
N GLY A 19 -42.10 -4.50 8.46
CA GLY A 19 -41.36 -4.93 9.65
C GLY A 19 -40.05 -4.17 9.96
N ILE A 20 -39.67 -3.17 9.15
CA ILE A 20 -38.37 -2.47 9.29
C ILE A 20 -38.58 -0.94 9.34
N VAL A 21 -39.24 -0.48 10.41
CA VAL A 21 -39.16 0.91 10.90
C VAL A 21 -39.19 0.85 12.44
N ALA A 22 -38.44 1.74 13.11
CA ALA A 22 -38.41 1.92 14.57
C ALA A 22 -37.61 0.89 15.42
N SER A 23 -36.37 0.61 15.01
CA SER A 23 -35.25 0.97 15.89
C SER A 23 -34.79 2.36 15.42
N GLY A 24 -35.09 3.48 16.07
CA GLY A 24 -35.34 3.65 17.50
C GLY A 24 -33.98 3.84 18.15
N ALA A 25 -33.65 5.08 18.52
CA ALA A 25 -32.28 5.50 18.81
C ALA A 25 -31.64 4.63 19.90
N GLY A 26 -30.66 3.82 19.49
CA GLY A 26 -29.82 3.10 20.43
C GLY A 26 -29.05 4.12 21.26
N ALA A 27 -29.26 4.10 22.58
CA ALA A 27 -28.36 4.79 23.49
C ALA A 27 -26.93 4.26 23.30
N LEU A 28 -25.93 5.05 23.70
CA LEU A 28 -24.52 4.64 23.71
C LEU A 28 -24.31 3.43 24.63
N THR A 29 -24.55 2.22 24.10
CA THR A 29 -24.06 0.99 24.69
C THR A 29 -22.55 1.00 24.57
N GLY A 30 -21.84 1.09 25.70
CA GLY A 30 -20.38 0.96 25.77
C GLY A 30 -19.92 -0.47 25.47
N GLY A 31 -20.25 -0.96 24.28
CA GLY A 31 -19.89 -2.28 23.76
C GLY A 31 -18.84 -2.15 22.67
N LYS A 32 -17.93 -3.13 22.62
CA LYS A 32 -16.87 -3.19 21.62
C LYS A 32 -17.42 -3.44 20.22
N HIS A 33 -16.69 -3.00 19.20
CA HIS A 33 -17.03 -3.17 17.79
C HIS A 33 -15.80 -3.46 16.94
N TRP A 34 -16.00 -3.92 15.70
CA TRP A 34 -14.90 -4.21 14.77
C TRP A 34 -14.44 -2.92 14.10
N VAL A 35 -13.17 -2.58 14.29
CA VAL A 35 -12.51 -1.42 13.67
C VAL A 35 -11.35 -1.92 12.83
N GLY A 36 -11.26 -1.44 11.59
CA GLY A 36 -10.17 -1.80 10.69
C GLY A 36 -8.83 -1.27 11.22
N SER A 37 -7.86 -2.17 11.34
CA SER A 37 -6.50 -1.85 11.79
C SER A 37 -5.46 -1.94 10.67
N TRP A 38 -5.76 -2.62 9.57
CA TRP A 38 -4.91 -2.65 8.39
C TRP A 38 -5.75 -3.02 7.17
N SER A 39 -5.36 -2.55 5.98
CA SER A 39 -5.96 -2.97 4.71
C SER A 39 -5.02 -2.79 3.53
N ALA A 40 -5.42 -3.33 2.38
CA ALA A 40 -4.87 -2.98 1.07
C ALA A 40 -6.00 -2.61 0.09
N GLY A 41 -5.69 -1.75 -0.88
CA GLY A 41 -6.51 -1.55 -2.07
C GLY A 41 -6.32 -2.74 -3.02
N MET A 42 -7.41 -3.40 -3.40
CA MET A 42 -7.37 -4.64 -4.19
C MET A 42 -7.59 -4.38 -5.68
N THR A 43 -6.80 -5.05 -6.51
CA THR A 43 -6.81 -4.91 -7.97
C THR A 43 -6.75 -6.28 -8.65
N ASP A 44 -6.97 -6.34 -9.97
CA ASP A 44 -6.82 -7.57 -10.75
C ASP A 44 -5.41 -7.68 -11.34
N ILE A 45 -4.70 -8.74 -10.99
CA ILE A 45 -3.39 -9.10 -11.56
C ILE A 45 -3.51 -10.45 -12.28
N SER A 46 -4.58 -10.63 -13.07
CA SER A 46 -4.78 -11.79 -13.93
C SER A 46 -3.68 -11.91 -15.00
N ILE A 47 -3.22 -13.15 -15.19
CA ILE A 47 -2.05 -13.49 -16.03
C ILE A 47 -2.35 -13.27 -17.53
N THR A 48 -3.63 -13.22 -17.89
CA THR A 48 -4.20 -13.05 -19.23
C THR A 48 -3.73 -11.82 -20.00
N LEU A 49 -3.16 -10.82 -19.32
CA LEU A 49 -2.59 -9.62 -19.94
C LEU A 49 -1.35 -9.88 -20.83
N LEU A 50 -0.75 -11.08 -20.72
CA LEU A 50 0.62 -11.37 -21.17
C LEU A 50 0.69 -12.30 -22.39
N GLU A 51 -0.44 -12.83 -22.82
CA GLU A 51 -0.55 -13.79 -23.94
C GLU A 51 -0.73 -13.09 -25.31
N GLY A 52 -0.69 -11.75 -25.34
CA GLY A 52 -1.16 -10.94 -26.47
C GLY A 52 -0.12 -10.44 -27.48
N LYS A 53 1.21 -10.61 -27.26
CA LYS A 53 2.26 -10.15 -28.18
C LYS A 53 3.47 -11.08 -28.21
N GLU A 54 4.02 -11.34 -29.40
CA GLU A 54 5.17 -12.27 -29.58
C GLU A 54 6.52 -11.73 -29.09
N ASN A 55 6.63 -10.44 -28.75
CA ASN A 55 7.88 -9.77 -28.39
C ASN A 55 7.87 -9.14 -26.97
N THR A 56 7.42 -9.90 -25.96
CA THR A 56 7.54 -9.51 -24.55
C THR A 56 8.14 -10.62 -23.70
N GLU A 57 9.48 -10.67 -23.65
CA GLU A 57 10.15 -11.05 -22.40
C GLU A 57 9.89 -9.95 -21.38
N GLY A 58 9.43 -10.29 -20.17
CA GLY A 58 9.08 -9.29 -19.16
C GLY A 58 8.23 -9.86 -18.03
N LEU A 59 7.03 -10.34 -18.34
CA LEU A 59 6.15 -11.03 -17.39
C LEU A 59 5.51 -12.26 -18.10
N LYS A 60 5.65 -13.43 -17.48
CA LYS A 60 4.89 -14.66 -17.78
C LYS A 60 4.72 -15.46 -16.49
N ILE A 61 3.96 -14.93 -15.52
CA ILE A 61 3.61 -15.68 -14.30
C ILE A 61 3.04 -17.02 -14.77
N SER A 62 3.77 -18.11 -14.54
CA SER A 62 3.47 -19.35 -15.24
C SER A 62 2.14 -19.94 -14.74
N PRO A 63 1.33 -20.62 -15.57
CA PRO A 63 0.11 -21.35 -15.16
C PRO A 63 0.33 -22.52 -14.18
N ILE A 64 1.44 -22.52 -13.44
CA ILE A 64 1.98 -23.65 -12.65
C ILE A 64 2.54 -23.17 -11.29
N VAL A 65 1.97 -22.12 -10.69
CA VAL A 65 2.05 -21.93 -9.22
C VAL A 65 0.88 -22.67 -8.57
N ARG A 66 1.13 -23.92 -8.18
CA ARG A 66 0.26 -24.77 -7.37
C ARG A 66 0.98 -25.20 -6.11
N ASN A 67 0.20 -25.54 -5.08
CA ASN A 67 0.71 -25.89 -3.74
C ASN A 67 1.65 -24.80 -3.23
N MET A 68 1.13 -23.58 -3.06
CA MET A 68 1.92 -22.44 -2.58
C MET A 68 1.47 -22.01 -1.18
N THR A 69 2.44 -21.78 -0.31
CA THR A 69 2.24 -21.04 0.94
C THR A 69 2.64 -19.58 0.72
N ALA A 70 1.75 -18.66 1.08
CA ALA A 70 2.04 -17.23 1.16
C ALA A 70 2.09 -16.80 2.63
N ARG A 71 3.17 -16.12 3.03
CA ARG A 71 3.28 -15.40 4.32
C ARG A 71 3.36 -13.91 4.06
N ILE A 72 2.45 -13.16 4.65
CA ILE A 72 2.27 -11.73 4.44
C ILE A 72 2.55 -11.03 5.78
N ARG A 73 3.70 -10.35 5.88
CA ARG A 73 3.96 -9.38 6.96
C ARG A 73 3.14 -8.12 6.70
N LEU A 74 2.43 -7.66 7.72
CA LEU A 74 1.63 -6.43 7.71
C LEU A 74 1.82 -5.69 9.05
N THR A 75 1.65 -4.37 9.03
CA THR A 75 1.73 -3.52 10.23
C THR A 75 0.33 -3.05 10.62
N PRO A 76 -0.30 -3.59 11.69
CA PRO A 76 -1.55 -3.07 12.22
C PRO A 76 -1.34 -1.65 12.79
N THR A 77 -2.30 -0.74 12.61
CA THR A 77 -2.25 0.63 13.14
C THR A 77 -3.07 0.84 14.42
N LEU A 78 -3.98 -0.09 14.75
CA LEU A 78 -4.84 -0.05 15.94
C LEU A 78 -4.66 -1.33 16.79
N GLY A 79 -4.61 -1.18 18.11
CA GLY A 79 -4.50 -2.30 19.04
C GLY A 79 -5.85 -2.95 19.40
N GLY A 80 -5.81 -4.19 19.89
CA GLY A 80 -6.99 -4.89 20.39
C GLY A 80 -6.68 -6.33 20.86
N ASN A 81 -7.60 -6.93 21.61
CA ASN A 81 -7.40 -8.27 22.21
C ASN A 81 -8.04 -9.42 21.42
N GLN A 82 -8.77 -9.10 20.36
CA GLN A 82 -9.35 -10.08 19.43
C GLN A 82 -9.24 -9.51 18.01
N VAL A 83 -8.87 -10.35 17.06
CA VAL A 83 -8.54 -9.97 15.68
C VAL A 83 -9.27 -10.86 14.68
N ARG A 84 -9.55 -10.34 13.49
CA ARG A 84 -9.99 -11.11 12.32
C ARG A 84 -9.35 -10.52 11.05
N PHE A 85 -9.27 -11.29 9.97
CA PHE A 85 -8.82 -10.79 8.68
C PHE A 85 -9.72 -11.27 7.54
N CYS A 86 -9.72 -10.52 6.44
CA CYS A 86 -10.54 -10.76 5.26
C CYS A 86 -9.70 -11.19 4.06
N LEU A 87 -9.97 -12.38 3.52
CA LEU A 87 -9.42 -12.83 2.24
C LEU A 87 -10.41 -12.53 1.12
N SER A 88 -9.95 -11.86 0.07
CA SER A 88 -10.75 -11.45 -1.07
C SER A 88 -10.40 -12.22 -2.34
N ASN A 89 -11.45 -12.62 -3.06
CA ASN A 89 -11.42 -13.19 -4.41
C ASN A 89 -12.34 -12.36 -5.33
N GLU A 90 -12.47 -11.06 -5.07
CA GLU A 90 -13.37 -10.11 -5.74
C GLU A 90 -13.14 -9.98 -7.26
N ASN A 91 -11.89 -10.10 -7.70
CA ASN A 91 -11.50 -10.12 -9.11
C ASN A 91 -11.38 -11.56 -9.65
N GLY A 92 -11.59 -12.56 -8.78
CA GLY A 92 -11.46 -13.97 -9.10
C GLY A 92 -12.64 -14.50 -9.92
N THR A 93 -12.33 -15.03 -11.10
CA THR A 93 -13.29 -15.61 -12.05
C THR A 93 -13.74 -17.04 -11.71
N SER A 94 -13.18 -17.67 -10.67
CA SER A 94 -13.60 -19.00 -10.19
C SER A 94 -13.44 -19.13 -8.66
N PRO A 95 -14.13 -20.09 -8.00
CA PRO A 95 -13.95 -20.32 -6.57
C PRO A 95 -12.52 -20.75 -6.22
N LEU A 96 -11.95 -20.09 -5.22
CA LEU A 96 -10.59 -20.31 -4.72
C LEU A 96 -10.64 -20.99 -3.36
N VAL A 97 -9.90 -22.09 -3.20
CA VAL A 97 -9.81 -22.82 -1.93
C VAL A 97 -8.53 -22.43 -1.19
N ILE A 98 -8.70 -22.04 0.07
CA ILE A 98 -7.62 -21.87 1.05
C ILE A 98 -7.72 -23.07 1.99
N ASN A 99 -6.72 -23.94 1.94
CA ASN A 99 -6.77 -25.23 2.64
C ASN A 99 -6.45 -25.06 4.14
N GLU A 100 -5.53 -24.16 4.45
CA GLU A 100 -5.10 -23.83 5.81
C GLU A 100 -4.66 -22.36 5.91
N ALA A 101 -4.78 -21.76 7.10
CA ALA A 101 -4.21 -20.46 7.42
C ALA A 101 -3.78 -20.36 8.88
N SER A 102 -2.86 -19.43 9.19
CA SER A 102 -2.36 -19.08 10.53
C SER A 102 -2.10 -17.57 10.64
N ILE A 103 -2.16 -17.04 11.85
CA ILE A 103 -1.70 -15.69 12.18
C ILE A 103 -0.63 -15.78 13.28
N ALA A 104 0.40 -14.96 13.21
CA ALA A 104 1.51 -14.96 14.16
C ALA A 104 2.09 -13.54 14.34
N ARG A 105 2.90 -13.34 15.39
CA ARG A 105 3.75 -12.14 15.49
C ARG A 105 4.91 -12.26 14.52
N ALA A 106 5.21 -11.22 13.74
CA ALA A 106 6.37 -11.22 12.86
C ALA A 106 7.68 -11.17 13.66
N LYS A 107 8.78 -11.67 13.09
CA LYS A 107 10.10 -11.65 13.73
C LYS A 107 11.12 -10.98 12.81
N GLY A 108 11.44 -9.73 13.12
CA GLY A 108 12.36 -8.90 12.34
C GLY A 108 11.83 -8.48 10.97
N ASP A 109 12.62 -7.67 10.26
CA ASP A 109 12.13 -6.86 9.14
C ASP A 109 11.90 -7.62 7.83
N SER A 110 12.26 -8.90 7.73
CA SER A 110 12.05 -9.65 6.50
C SER A 110 10.58 -9.95 6.24
N GLY A 111 9.81 -10.29 7.28
CA GLY A 111 8.49 -10.91 7.13
C GLY A 111 8.50 -12.39 6.71
N SER A 112 9.66 -13.01 6.59
CA SER A 112 9.79 -14.46 6.35
C SER A 112 9.74 -15.28 7.65
N GLU A 113 10.10 -14.67 8.78
CA GLU A 113 10.13 -15.28 10.11
C GLU A 113 8.98 -14.80 10.99
N ILE A 114 8.55 -15.67 11.90
CA ILE A 114 7.58 -15.40 12.96
C ILE A 114 8.20 -15.66 14.33
N VAL A 115 7.59 -15.13 15.40
CA VAL A 115 8.00 -15.44 16.76
C VAL A 115 7.59 -16.89 17.06
N GLU A 116 8.54 -17.70 17.53
CA GLU A 116 8.32 -19.10 17.88
C GLU A 116 7.22 -19.23 18.95
N GLY A 117 6.31 -20.18 18.77
CA GLY A 117 5.14 -20.36 19.65
C GLY A 117 4.03 -19.30 19.50
N SER A 118 4.19 -18.27 18.65
CA SER A 118 3.14 -17.25 18.43
C SER A 118 2.13 -17.57 17.33
N SER A 119 2.30 -18.70 16.62
CA SER A 119 1.42 -19.10 15.51
C SER A 119 0.08 -19.64 16.03
N ILE A 120 -1.00 -18.94 15.69
CA ILE A 120 -2.38 -19.35 15.96
C ILE A 120 -2.99 -19.82 14.63
N PRO A 121 -3.22 -21.13 14.42
CA PRO A 121 -3.88 -21.63 13.23
C PRO A 121 -5.37 -21.25 13.23
N VAL A 122 -5.85 -20.77 12.08
CA VAL A 122 -7.11 -20.04 11.86
C VAL A 122 -8.26 -20.99 11.51
N THR A 123 -9.50 -20.55 11.66
CA THR A 123 -10.69 -21.20 11.09
C THR A 123 -11.62 -20.20 10.38
N PHE A 124 -12.52 -20.73 9.56
CA PHE A 124 -13.58 -20.03 8.86
C PHE A 124 -14.90 -20.80 9.07
N ASN A 125 -15.85 -20.23 9.81
CA ASN A 125 -17.08 -20.90 10.25
C ASN A 125 -16.79 -22.27 10.90
N GLY A 126 -15.74 -22.34 11.72
CA GLY A 126 -15.25 -23.55 12.41
C GLY A 126 -14.43 -24.53 11.56
N SER A 127 -14.25 -24.28 10.25
CA SER A 127 -13.45 -25.12 9.35
C SER A 127 -12.00 -24.61 9.21
N ARG A 128 -11.02 -25.50 9.05
CA ARG A 128 -9.65 -25.12 8.63
C ARG A 128 -9.58 -24.66 7.17
N GLU A 129 -10.34 -25.33 6.31
CA GLU A 129 -10.42 -25.07 4.88
C GLU A 129 -11.63 -24.20 4.55
N VAL A 130 -11.48 -23.27 3.61
CA VAL A 130 -12.56 -22.41 3.11
C VAL A 130 -12.50 -22.27 1.58
N SER A 131 -13.67 -22.21 0.94
CA SER A 131 -13.81 -21.89 -0.47
C SER A 131 -14.39 -20.48 -0.62
N ILE A 132 -13.59 -19.55 -1.14
CA ILE A 132 -13.99 -18.17 -1.42
C ILE A 132 -14.64 -18.18 -2.82
N PRO A 133 -15.92 -17.79 -2.97
CA PRO A 133 -16.57 -17.80 -4.27
C PRO A 133 -15.95 -16.78 -5.24
N ALA A 134 -16.19 -16.97 -6.54
CA ALA A 134 -15.85 -15.98 -7.56
C ALA A 134 -16.54 -14.64 -7.25
N GLY A 135 -15.81 -13.53 -7.30
CA GLY A 135 -16.33 -12.21 -6.93
C GLY A 135 -16.58 -11.98 -5.43
N GLY A 136 -16.23 -12.95 -4.57
CA GLY A 136 -16.56 -12.91 -3.13
C GLY A 136 -15.37 -12.63 -2.20
N THR A 137 -15.69 -12.49 -0.92
CA THR A 137 -14.71 -12.36 0.17
C THR A 137 -15.08 -13.30 1.32
N VAL A 138 -14.16 -13.55 2.25
CA VAL A 138 -14.46 -14.24 3.50
C VAL A 138 -13.61 -13.71 4.66
N TYR A 139 -14.25 -13.46 5.79
CA TYR A 139 -13.57 -13.23 7.07
C TYR A 139 -13.26 -14.56 7.75
N CYS A 140 -12.12 -14.65 8.43
CA CYS A 140 -11.91 -15.72 9.40
C CYS A 140 -12.80 -15.57 10.63
N ASP A 141 -12.93 -16.65 11.40
CA ASP A 141 -13.51 -16.60 12.73
C ASP A 141 -12.67 -15.70 13.66
N PRO A 142 -13.26 -15.04 14.67
CA PRO A 142 -12.52 -14.18 15.60
C PRO A 142 -11.43 -14.96 16.35
N ILE A 143 -10.25 -14.35 16.45
CA ILE A 143 -9.03 -14.95 17.02
C ILE A 143 -8.65 -14.16 18.28
N ASP A 144 -8.59 -14.83 19.43
CA ASP A 144 -8.16 -14.21 20.68
C ASP A 144 -6.63 -14.01 20.68
N MET A 145 -6.21 -12.80 20.33
CA MET A 145 -4.81 -12.40 20.16
C MET A 145 -4.64 -10.91 20.49
N GLU A 146 -3.67 -10.59 21.35
CA GLU A 146 -3.27 -9.22 21.65
C GLU A 146 -2.50 -8.62 20.45
N VAL A 147 -3.18 -7.83 19.63
CA VAL A 147 -2.60 -6.97 18.60
C VAL A 147 -2.22 -5.64 19.23
N ARG A 148 -1.01 -5.16 18.96
CA ARG A 148 -0.57 -3.81 19.33
C ARG A 148 -0.42 -2.97 18.07
N ALA A 149 -0.76 -1.69 18.18
CA ALA A 149 -0.49 -0.73 17.12
C ALA A 149 1.02 -0.73 16.81
N LEU A 150 1.35 -0.79 15.52
CA LEU A 150 2.69 -0.80 14.95
C LEU A 150 3.56 -2.03 15.29
N GLU A 151 3.00 -3.07 15.93
CA GLU A 151 3.67 -4.37 16.08
C GLU A 151 3.30 -5.30 14.91
N ASP A 152 4.27 -5.64 14.07
CA ASP A 152 4.03 -6.41 12.86
C ASP A 152 3.49 -7.82 13.10
N LEU A 153 2.52 -8.20 12.28
CA LEU A 153 1.93 -9.54 12.25
C LEU A 153 2.24 -10.22 10.91
N CYS A 154 2.29 -11.55 10.94
CA CYS A 154 2.37 -12.40 9.75
C CYS A 154 1.08 -13.21 9.63
N VAL A 155 0.28 -12.96 8.58
CA VAL A 155 -0.77 -13.88 8.15
C VAL A 155 -0.15 -14.86 7.15
N THR A 156 -0.27 -16.16 7.40
CA THR A 156 0.21 -17.21 6.50
C THR A 156 -0.96 -18.05 6.01
N TYR A 157 -1.00 -18.40 4.73
CA TYR A 157 -2.01 -19.33 4.21
C TYR A 157 -1.45 -20.22 3.11
N TYR A 158 -2.04 -21.41 2.97
CA TYR A 158 -1.70 -22.40 1.95
C TYR A 158 -2.87 -22.65 0.99
N ALA A 159 -2.58 -22.65 -0.31
CA ALA A 159 -3.54 -22.97 -1.35
C ALA A 159 -2.93 -23.98 -2.36
N GLN A 160 -3.60 -25.13 -2.52
CA GLN A 160 -3.26 -26.14 -3.52
C GLN A 160 -3.34 -25.58 -4.95
N ASP A 161 -4.28 -24.68 -5.23
CA ASP A 161 -4.49 -24.12 -6.57
C ASP A 161 -4.32 -22.60 -6.62
N PHE A 162 -3.17 -22.13 -6.13
CA PHE A 162 -2.75 -20.72 -6.14
C PHE A 162 -2.79 -20.08 -7.55
N SER A 163 -2.80 -20.88 -8.63
CA SER A 163 -2.99 -20.44 -10.03
C SER A 163 -4.30 -19.67 -10.27
N LYS A 164 -5.28 -19.77 -9.36
CA LYS A 164 -6.54 -19.01 -9.38
C LYS A 164 -6.47 -17.62 -8.73
N VAL A 165 -5.35 -17.27 -8.07
CA VAL A 165 -5.21 -15.98 -7.37
C VAL A 165 -5.09 -14.84 -8.36
N GLN A 166 -6.21 -14.15 -8.59
CA GLN A 166 -6.31 -12.97 -9.47
C GLN A 166 -6.38 -11.66 -8.65
N THR A 167 -6.91 -11.72 -7.42
CA THR A 167 -7.06 -10.58 -6.51
C THR A 167 -5.78 -10.32 -5.71
N MET A 168 -5.15 -9.15 -5.89
CA MET A 168 -3.96 -8.74 -5.14
C MET A 168 -3.96 -7.23 -4.83
N GLY A 169 -3.40 -6.85 -3.69
CA GLY A 169 -3.01 -5.47 -3.38
C GLY A 169 -1.54 -5.23 -3.70
N LEU A 170 -1.19 -3.96 -3.94
CA LEU A 170 0.17 -3.57 -4.35
C LEU A 170 0.96 -2.75 -3.32
N TYR A 171 0.41 -2.58 -2.12
CA TYR A 171 1.02 -1.81 -1.03
C TYR A 171 0.65 -2.39 0.34
N GLY A 172 1.34 -1.96 1.39
CA GLY A 172 0.93 -2.19 2.79
C GLY A 172 1.45 -3.47 3.46
N GLY A 173 2.17 -4.33 2.76
CA GLY A 173 2.76 -5.53 3.35
C GLY A 173 4.07 -5.97 2.70
N THR A 174 4.58 -7.12 3.09
CA THR A 174 5.66 -7.85 2.42
C THR A 174 5.31 -9.33 2.39
N THR A 175 5.18 -9.89 1.18
CA THR A 175 4.82 -11.30 0.98
C THR A 175 6.04 -12.15 0.64
N TYR A 176 6.15 -13.30 1.28
CA TYR A 176 7.01 -14.41 0.88
C TYR A 176 6.17 -15.56 0.34
N LEU A 177 6.51 -16.06 -0.84
CA LEU A 177 5.96 -17.28 -1.42
C LEU A 177 6.95 -18.44 -1.28
N THR A 178 6.46 -19.61 -0.88
CA THR A 178 7.20 -20.87 -0.96
C THR A 178 6.31 -22.03 -1.42
N PHE A 179 6.93 -23.10 -1.91
CA PHE A 179 6.25 -24.28 -2.47
C PHE A 179 6.06 -25.35 -1.40
N GLY A 180 4.89 -25.99 -1.38
CA GLY A 180 4.45 -26.88 -0.31
C GLY A 180 3.61 -26.15 0.74
N ASN A 181 3.13 -26.90 1.74
CA ASN A 181 2.47 -26.34 2.90
C ASN A 181 3.50 -26.03 3.99
N HIS A 182 3.59 -24.76 4.39
CA HIS A 182 4.51 -24.21 5.38
C HIS A 182 3.78 -23.23 6.33
N THR A 183 2.50 -23.47 6.63
CA THR A 183 1.66 -22.68 7.54
C THR A 183 2.18 -22.65 8.98
N GLU A 184 2.87 -23.71 9.41
CA GLU A 184 3.42 -23.87 10.76
C GLU A 184 4.91 -23.45 10.87
N ASP A 185 5.64 -23.32 9.76
CA ASP A 185 7.09 -23.05 9.75
C ASP A 185 7.44 -21.71 10.42
N VAL A 186 8.30 -21.75 11.43
CA VAL A 186 8.81 -20.53 12.12
C VAL A 186 9.59 -19.61 11.14
N LYS A 187 10.19 -20.18 10.09
CA LYS A 187 10.98 -19.46 9.08
C LYS A 187 10.72 -19.99 7.68
N LEU A 188 10.14 -19.17 6.81
CA LEU A 188 10.09 -19.51 5.39
C LEU A 188 11.44 -19.29 4.71
N THR A 189 11.85 -20.25 3.89
CA THR A 189 12.79 -20.03 2.77
C THR A 189 11.94 -19.96 1.50
N GLY A 190 11.96 -18.81 0.82
CA GLY A 190 11.06 -18.51 -0.29
C GLY A 190 11.38 -17.20 -0.99
N ILE A 191 10.61 -16.87 -2.03
CA ILE A 191 10.76 -15.65 -2.84
C ILE A 191 9.95 -14.52 -2.21
N LYS A 192 10.56 -13.34 -1.98
CA LYS A 192 9.83 -12.10 -1.70
C LYS A 192 9.11 -11.65 -2.98
N LEU A 193 7.81 -11.36 -2.89
CA LEU A 193 6.97 -10.99 -4.03
C LEU A 193 6.83 -9.45 -4.14
N SER A 194 7.35 -8.89 -5.24
CA SER A 194 7.41 -7.43 -5.47
C SER A 194 7.54 -7.10 -6.96
N PHE A 195 6.93 -6.01 -7.41
CA PHE A 195 7.19 -5.41 -8.73
C PHE A 195 8.25 -4.32 -8.60
N GLY A 196 9.44 -4.55 -9.19
CA GLY A 196 10.58 -3.64 -9.06
C GLY A 196 11.06 -3.50 -7.61
N THR A 197 11.47 -2.28 -7.22
CA THR A 197 12.01 -1.96 -5.88
C THR A 197 10.99 -1.39 -4.91
N LEU A 198 9.90 -0.78 -5.38
CA LEU A 198 9.00 0.06 -4.58
C LEU A 198 7.61 -0.55 -4.36
N ILE A 199 7.21 -1.55 -5.12
CA ILE A 199 5.85 -2.11 -5.09
C ILE A 199 5.90 -3.51 -4.50
N SER A 200 5.35 -3.68 -3.30
CA SER A 200 5.08 -5.02 -2.72
C SER A 200 3.88 -5.66 -3.41
N VAL A 201 3.74 -6.98 -3.33
CA VAL A 201 2.51 -7.67 -3.75
C VAL A 201 1.88 -8.38 -2.56
N VAL A 202 0.58 -8.19 -2.34
CA VAL A 202 -0.20 -8.71 -1.21
C VAL A 202 -1.40 -9.49 -1.76
N PRO A 203 -1.26 -10.79 -2.03
CA PRO A 203 -2.34 -11.56 -2.65
C PRO A 203 -3.44 -11.87 -1.63
N LEU A 204 -4.71 -11.74 -2.06
CA LEU A 204 -5.96 -12.00 -1.31
C LEU A 204 -6.21 -11.18 -0.03
N LEU A 205 -5.22 -10.96 0.83
CA LEU A 205 -5.41 -10.38 2.16
C LEU A 205 -5.78 -8.91 2.09
N SER A 206 -7.06 -8.60 2.38
CA SER A 206 -7.70 -7.32 2.04
C SER A 206 -7.94 -6.39 3.23
N SER A 207 -8.22 -6.95 4.41
CA SER A 207 -8.24 -6.21 5.68
C SER A 207 -7.80 -7.09 6.86
N LEU A 208 -7.40 -6.44 7.94
CA LEU A 208 -7.32 -6.99 9.29
C LEU A 208 -7.99 -6.00 10.25
N ASP A 209 -8.94 -6.50 11.01
CA ASP A 209 -9.77 -5.72 11.93
C ASP A 209 -9.52 -6.19 13.37
N VAL A 210 -9.63 -5.29 14.32
CA VAL A 210 -9.54 -5.58 15.76
C VAL A 210 -10.85 -5.24 16.47
N TYR A 211 -11.17 -5.98 17.53
CA TYR A 211 -12.36 -5.75 18.34
C TYR A 211 -12.08 -4.71 19.44
N ALA A 212 -12.28 -3.44 19.09
CA ALA A 212 -11.89 -2.26 19.85
C ALA A 212 -13.06 -1.64 20.63
N ASP A 213 -12.77 -0.67 21.50
CA ASP A 213 -13.78 0.02 22.32
C ASP A 213 -14.73 0.91 21.49
N ALA A 214 -15.88 1.27 22.08
CA ALA A 214 -16.99 1.91 21.40
C ALA A 214 -16.66 3.28 20.75
N ASP A 215 -15.60 3.95 21.22
CA ASP A 215 -15.11 5.23 20.72
C ASP A 215 -13.90 5.10 19.77
N ALA A 216 -13.41 3.87 19.50
CA ALA A 216 -12.41 3.62 18.48
C ALA A 216 -13.00 3.69 17.06
N TYR A 217 -12.21 4.19 16.10
CA TYR A 217 -12.63 4.41 14.72
C TYR A 217 -11.46 4.25 13.73
N SER A 218 -11.77 4.23 12.44
CA SER A 218 -10.76 4.21 11.38
C SER A 218 -10.81 5.44 10.47
N ILE A 219 -9.62 5.84 10.02
CA ILE A 219 -9.35 6.79 8.94
C ILE A 219 -8.97 5.94 7.72
N VAL A 220 -9.67 6.09 6.60
CA VAL A 220 -9.28 5.44 5.34
C VAL A 220 -8.45 6.40 4.50
N VAL A 221 -7.19 6.04 4.25
CA VAL A 221 -6.31 6.69 3.28
C VAL A 221 -6.48 5.98 1.94
N ILE A 222 -7.13 6.65 0.98
CA ILE A 222 -7.53 6.08 -0.32
C ILE A 222 -7.11 7.00 -1.46
N GLY A 223 -6.59 6.41 -2.53
CA GLY A 223 -6.05 7.20 -3.63
C GLY A 223 -5.32 6.39 -4.69
N ASP A 224 -4.43 7.08 -5.39
CA ASP A 224 -3.46 6.49 -6.29
C ASP A 224 -2.10 6.21 -5.60
N SER A 225 -1.08 5.82 -6.39
CA SER A 225 0.29 5.54 -5.93
C SER A 225 1.07 6.72 -5.37
N THR A 226 0.55 7.95 -5.42
CA THR A 226 1.08 9.10 -4.67
C THR A 226 0.59 9.13 -3.21
N THR A 227 -0.18 8.12 -2.79
CA THR A 227 -0.88 8.04 -1.49
C THR A 227 -0.64 6.71 -0.78
N SER A 228 0.45 6.00 -1.12
CA SER A 228 0.67 4.60 -0.73
C SER A 228 1.91 4.42 0.16
N ASN A 229 2.55 3.24 0.08
CA ASN A 229 3.79 2.90 0.78
C ASN A 229 3.62 2.93 2.31
N ASP A 230 4.35 3.81 3.01
CA ASP A 230 4.31 3.90 4.47
C ASP A 230 3.45 5.07 5.00
N ILE A 231 2.87 5.93 4.14
CA ILE A 231 2.06 7.10 4.56
C ILE A 231 1.00 6.75 5.63
N PRO A 232 0.19 5.67 5.50
CA PRO A 232 -0.81 5.32 6.51
C PRO A 232 -0.19 4.88 7.85
N LYS A 233 0.98 4.22 7.82
CA LYS A 233 1.73 3.80 9.02
C LYS A 233 2.41 4.98 9.69
N LEU A 234 2.97 5.91 8.89
CA LEU A 234 3.58 7.14 9.38
C LEU A 234 2.53 8.05 10.04
N LEU A 235 1.32 8.16 9.46
CA LEU A 235 0.21 8.90 10.08
C LEU A 235 -0.23 8.24 11.40
N ALA A 236 -0.39 6.92 11.45
CA ALA A 236 -0.70 6.21 12.69
C ALA A 236 0.39 6.40 13.76
N LYS A 237 1.66 6.31 13.37
CA LYS A 237 2.82 6.59 14.23
C LYS A 237 2.80 8.00 14.78
N ARG A 238 2.58 9.00 13.93
CA ARG A 238 2.50 10.42 14.30
C ARG A 238 1.36 10.68 15.28
N ILE A 239 0.17 10.12 15.05
CA ILE A 239 -0.98 10.22 15.98
C ILE A 239 -0.59 9.69 17.37
N ILE A 240 -0.02 8.47 17.44
CA ILE A 240 0.37 7.84 18.70
C ILE A 240 1.49 8.63 19.42
N GLU A 241 2.49 9.11 18.69
CA GLU A 241 3.66 9.78 19.27
C GLU A 241 3.40 11.25 19.68
N GLU A 242 2.59 12.00 18.93
CA GLU A 242 2.28 13.41 19.24
C GLU A 242 1.15 13.57 20.26
N THR A 243 0.24 12.59 20.38
CA THR A 243 -1.00 12.77 21.16
C THR A 243 -1.26 11.69 22.21
N GLY A 244 -0.63 10.52 22.09
CA GLY A 244 -0.93 9.35 22.92
C GLY A 244 -2.26 8.65 22.57
N GLU A 245 -3.01 9.15 21.58
CA GLU A 245 -4.22 8.49 21.07
C GLU A 245 -3.88 7.13 20.46
N ASN A 246 -4.62 6.10 20.89
CA ASN A 246 -4.42 4.70 20.54
C ASN A 246 -5.70 4.01 20.05
N LYS A 247 -6.77 4.77 19.80
CA LYS A 247 -8.09 4.29 19.35
C LYS A 247 -8.35 4.50 17.85
N VAL A 248 -7.36 5.01 17.11
CA VAL A 248 -7.47 5.35 15.68
C VAL A 248 -6.74 4.32 14.82
N GLY A 249 -7.49 3.59 14.01
CA GLY A 249 -6.93 2.82 12.89
C GLY A 249 -6.69 3.72 11.68
N VAL A 250 -5.60 3.51 10.97
CA VAL A 250 -5.30 4.15 9.68
C VAL A 250 -5.17 3.06 8.61
N LEU A 251 -6.12 3.05 7.69
CA LEU A 251 -6.32 2.03 6.66
C LEU A 251 -5.74 2.49 5.32
N GLN A 252 -5.16 1.56 4.55
CA GLN A 252 -4.62 1.85 3.22
C GLN A 252 -5.49 1.23 2.11
N LYS A 253 -5.91 2.07 1.17
CA LYS A 253 -6.78 1.68 0.04
C LYS A 253 -6.30 2.20 -1.31
N SER A 254 -5.05 2.62 -1.36
CA SER A 254 -4.36 3.15 -2.54
C SER A 254 -4.10 2.06 -3.59
N ILE A 255 -4.37 2.34 -4.86
CA ILE A 255 -4.10 1.45 -6.01
C ILE A 255 -3.21 2.20 -7.00
N VAL A 256 -2.19 1.54 -7.56
CA VAL A 256 -1.25 2.18 -8.50
C VAL A 256 -1.98 2.74 -9.71
N GLY A 257 -1.63 3.95 -10.17
CA GLY A 257 -2.22 4.54 -11.39
C GLY A 257 -3.75 4.69 -11.39
N ASN A 258 -4.42 4.57 -10.24
CA ASN A 258 -5.88 4.62 -10.16
C ASN A 258 -6.42 5.99 -10.57
N CYS A 259 -7.53 6.00 -11.32
CA CYS A 259 -8.19 7.23 -11.77
C CYS A 259 -9.46 7.50 -10.94
N LEU A 260 -9.88 8.75 -10.88
CA LEU A 260 -11.14 9.18 -10.27
C LEU A 260 -12.34 8.63 -11.07
N LEU A 261 -12.36 8.88 -12.37
CA LEU A 261 -13.53 8.71 -13.24
C LEU A 261 -13.52 7.45 -14.11
N SER A 262 -12.34 6.94 -14.46
CA SER A 262 -12.18 5.82 -15.40
C SER A 262 -11.64 4.54 -14.75
N ASP A 263 -12.08 3.39 -15.24
CA ASP A 263 -11.36 2.13 -15.05
C ASP A 263 -9.97 2.20 -15.69
N GLY A 264 -9.04 1.39 -15.21
CA GLY A 264 -7.71 1.27 -15.80
C GLY A 264 -7.71 0.66 -17.21
N VAL A 265 -6.89 1.22 -18.10
CA VAL A 265 -6.85 0.86 -19.53
C VAL A 265 -5.48 0.35 -20.00
N GLY A 266 -5.46 -0.25 -21.20
CA GLY A 266 -4.23 -0.73 -21.84
C GLY A 266 -3.72 -2.07 -21.30
N PRO A 267 -2.50 -2.51 -21.68
CA PRO A 267 -1.94 -3.82 -21.33
C PRO A 267 -1.74 -4.09 -19.83
N THR A 268 -1.83 -3.05 -19.01
CA THR A 268 -1.72 -3.08 -17.54
C THR A 268 -2.99 -2.59 -16.85
N GLY A 269 -4.08 -2.37 -17.60
CA GLY A 269 -5.28 -1.69 -17.14
C GLY A 269 -5.92 -2.28 -15.88
N SER A 270 -6.00 -3.61 -15.81
CA SER A 270 -6.58 -4.33 -14.67
C SER A 270 -5.86 -4.02 -13.34
N ILE A 271 -4.58 -3.66 -13.40
CA ILE A 271 -3.72 -3.35 -12.25
C ILE A 271 -4.03 -1.96 -11.69
N TYR A 272 -4.49 -1.02 -12.53
CA TYR A 272 -4.95 0.29 -12.07
C TYR A 272 -6.37 0.27 -11.48
N GLY A 273 -7.05 -0.88 -11.55
CA GLY A 273 -8.31 -1.15 -10.86
C GLY A 273 -9.53 -0.42 -11.43
N LYS A 274 -10.57 -0.37 -10.60
CA LYS A 274 -11.84 0.33 -10.88
C LYS A 274 -11.73 1.83 -10.60
N ALA A 275 -12.48 2.63 -11.34
CA ALA A 275 -12.65 4.06 -11.07
C ALA A 275 -12.92 4.32 -9.58
N MET A 276 -12.29 5.34 -9.00
CA MET A 276 -12.48 5.69 -7.58
C MET A 276 -13.96 5.86 -7.25
N VAL A 277 -14.71 6.56 -8.12
CA VAL A 277 -16.14 6.84 -7.93
C VAL A 277 -17.03 5.59 -7.89
N ASP A 278 -16.53 4.42 -8.30
CA ASP A 278 -17.27 3.15 -8.28
C ASP A 278 -16.78 2.19 -7.20
N ARG A 279 -15.52 2.30 -6.76
CA ARG A 279 -15.00 1.52 -5.60
C ARG A 279 -15.12 2.21 -4.25
N PHE A 280 -15.32 3.54 -4.20
CA PHE A 280 -15.29 4.34 -2.96
C PHE A 280 -16.26 3.86 -1.86
N GLN A 281 -17.47 3.40 -2.22
CA GLN A 281 -18.40 2.81 -1.24
C GLN A 281 -17.73 1.62 -0.52
N LYS A 282 -17.27 0.62 -1.27
CA LYS A 282 -16.66 -0.58 -0.74
C LYS A 282 -15.34 -0.30 -0.01
N ASP A 283 -14.45 0.44 -0.67
CA ASP A 283 -13.07 0.59 -0.19
C ASP A 283 -12.93 1.66 0.90
N ALA A 284 -13.82 2.66 1.00
CA ALA A 284 -13.79 3.62 2.09
C ALA A 284 -14.98 3.48 3.04
N LEU A 285 -16.21 3.57 2.52
CA LEU A 285 -17.41 3.77 3.36
C LEU A 285 -17.93 2.50 4.06
N ASP A 286 -17.66 1.33 3.48
CA ASP A 286 -17.99 0.02 4.06
C ASP A 286 -16.88 -0.51 5.00
N GLN A 287 -15.81 0.27 5.27
CA GLN A 287 -14.69 -0.19 6.10
C GLN A 287 -15.05 -0.18 7.60
N PRO A 288 -14.64 -1.21 8.38
CA PRO A 288 -15.06 -1.33 9.78
C PRO A 288 -14.61 -0.14 10.65
N GLY A 289 -15.58 0.48 11.33
CA GLY A 289 -15.39 1.64 12.19
C GLY A 289 -15.03 2.95 11.48
N VAL A 290 -15.19 3.05 10.15
CA VAL A 290 -14.78 4.26 9.41
C VAL A 290 -15.54 5.51 9.85
N LYS A 291 -14.79 6.60 10.04
CA LYS A 291 -15.30 7.92 10.41
C LYS A 291 -14.77 9.04 9.49
N TYR A 292 -13.62 8.81 8.86
CA TYR A 292 -12.98 9.76 7.95
C TYR A 292 -12.41 9.05 6.70
N ALA A 293 -12.50 9.71 5.55
CA ALA A 293 -11.82 9.33 4.32
C ALA A 293 -10.85 10.44 3.89
N LEU A 294 -9.55 10.14 3.91
CA LEU A 294 -8.50 10.94 3.31
C LEU A 294 -8.30 10.49 1.86
N VAL A 295 -8.72 11.34 0.91
CA VAL A 295 -8.75 11.03 -0.52
C VAL A 295 -7.69 11.85 -1.27
N LYS A 296 -6.92 11.19 -2.15
CA LYS A 296 -5.96 11.85 -3.05
C LYS A 296 -5.92 11.12 -4.40
N ILE A 297 -6.40 11.78 -5.46
CA ILE A 297 -6.72 11.14 -6.74
C ILE A 297 -6.76 12.21 -7.87
N GLY A 298 -6.99 11.82 -9.12
CA GLY A 298 -7.22 12.76 -10.23
C GLY A 298 -6.00 13.08 -11.09
N LEU A 299 -4.78 12.88 -10.56
CA LEU A 299 -3.55 13.11 -11.34
C LEU A 299 -3.48 12.16 -12.54
N ASN A 300 -3.84 10.88 -12.35
CA ASN A 300 -3.84 9.90 -13.44
C ASN A 300 -4.90 10.19 -14.51
N ASP A 301 -6.06 10.75 -14.14
CA ASP A 301 -7.10 11.17 -15.09
C ASP A 301 -6.59 12.29 -16.02
N ILE A 302 -5.77 13.21 -15.49
CA ILE A 302 -5.14 14.27 -16.29
C ILE A 302 -3.99 13.71 -17.15
N LEU A 303 -3.16 12.82 -16.59
CA LEU A 303 -1.92 12.39 -17.24
C LEU A 303 -2.07 11.20 -18.18
N HIS A 304 -2.88 10.18 -17.86
CA HIS A 304 -2.99 8.96 -18.69
C HIS A 304 -3.42 9.22 -20.15
N PRO A 305 -4.39 10.09 -20.46
CA PRO A 305 -4.75 10.41 -21.86
C PRO A 305 -3.61 11.06 -22.66
N ARG A 306 -2.68 11.71 -21.96
CA ARG A 306 -1.50 12.41 -22.51
C ARG A 306 -0.26 11.52 -22.61
N CYS A 307 -0.34 10.26 -22.16
CA CYS A 307 0.77 9.32 -22.21
C CYS A 307 0.79 8.55 -23.54
N ASN A 308 1.94 8.47 -24.20
CA ASN A 308 2.15 7.87 -25.51
C ASN A 308 1.65 6.41 -25.63
N SER A 309 1.73 5.60 -24.57
CA SER A 309 1.21 4.22 -24.59
C SER A 309 -0.28 4.08 -24.29
N MET A 310 -0.96 5.18 -23.99
CA MET A 310 -2.38 5.25 -23.58
C MET A 310 -3.23 6.23 -24.41
N MET A 311 -2.64 7.04 -25.29
CA MET A 311 -3.35 7.89 -26.25
C MET A 311 -4.42 7.11 -27.02
N GLY A 312 -5.67 7.60 -26.99
CA GLY A 312 -6.81 6.94 -27.64
C GLY A 312 -7.32 5.66 -26.94
N LEU A 313 -6.75 5.30 -25.77
CA LEU A 313 -7.25 4.24 -24.90
C LEU A 313 -7.79 4.79 -23.57
N ALA A 314 -7.08 5.75 -22.96
CA ALA A 314 -7.52 6.43 -21.75
C ALA A 314 -8.55 7.53 -22.11
N PRO A 315 -9.72 7.59 -21.43
CA PRO A 315 -10.68 8.66 -21.64
C PRO A 315 -10.12 10.01 -21.19
N GLU A 316 -10.26 11.05 -22.02
CA GLU A 316 -10.05 12.43 -21.57
C GLU A 316 -11.15 12.84 -20.57
N ALA A 317 -10.79 13.70 -19.61
CA ALA A 317 -11.71 14.31 -18.66
C ALA A 317 -11.38 15.81 -18.52
N SER A 318 -12.41 16.66 -18.48
CA SER A 318 -12.30 18.08 -18.14
C SER A 318 -12.13 18.32 -16.64
N VAL A 319 -11.67 19.52 -16.25
CA VAL A 319 -11.57 19.91 -14.84
C VAL A 319 -12.96 19.91 -14.18
N GLU A 320 -13.99 20.31 -14.92
CA GLU A 320 -15.39 20.29 -14.51
C GLU A 320 -15.91 18.86 -14.24
N GLU A 321 -15.56 17.89 -15.09
CA GLU A 321 -15.91 16.47 -14.87
C GLU A 321 -15.15 15.88 -13.67
N LEU A 322 -13.88 16.25 -13.47
CA LEU A 322 -13.13 15.87 -12.28
C LEU A 322 -13.77 16.45 -11.02
N ILE A 323 -14.11 17.74 -11.00
CA ILE A 323 -14.84 18.39 -9.90
C ILE A 323 -16.19 17.69 -9.64
N ALA A 324 -16.94 17.32 -10.67
CA ALA A 324 -18.17 16.54 -10.51
C ALA A 324 -17.92 15.13 -9.92
N GLY A 325 -16.78 14.50 -10.24
CA GLY A 325 -16.31 13.27 -9.61
C GLY A 325 -16.01 13.44 -8.11
N TYR A 326 -15.25 14.49 -7.74
CA TYR A 326 -15.00 14.84 -6.34
C TYR A 326 -16.32 15.11 -5.58
N GLN A 327 -17.26 15.82 -6.21
CA GLN A 327 -18.61 16.05 -5.67
C GLN A 327 -19.41 14.75 -5.50
N LYS A 328 -19.29 13.75 -6.40
CA LYS A 328 -19.86 12.41 -6.19
C LYS A 328 -19.28 11.75 -4.94
N LEU A 329 -17.96 11.82 -4.71
CA LEU A 329 -17.33 11.27 -3.50
C LEU A 329 -17.83 11.96 -2.22
N ILE A 330 -17.94 13.30 -2.23
CA ILE A 330 -18.50 14.09 -1.11
C ILE A 330 -19.90 13.60 -0.75
N ASN A 331 -20.81 13.57 -1.73
CA ASN A 331 -22.20 13.15 -1.52
C ASN A 331 -22.31 11.71 -1.00
N MET A 332 -21.43 10.80 -1.45
CA MET A 332 -21.37 9.43 -0.94
C MET A 332 -20.89 9.38 0.52
N ALA A 333 -19.82 10.10 0.85
CA ALA A 333 -19.27 10.12 2.21
C ALA A 333 -20.27 10.70 3.22
N HIS A 334 -20.86 11.86 2.92
CA HIS A 334 -21.84 12.51 3.78
C HIS A 334 -23.13 11.68 3.94
N ALA A 335 -23.58 10.98 2.88
CA ALA A 335 -24.70 10.04 2.98
C ALA A 335 -24.41 8.82 3.86
N ALA A 336 -23.14 8.41 3.99
CA ALA A 336 -22.68 7.37 4.90
C ALA A 336 -22.35 7.89 6.33
N GLY A 337 -22.40 9.21 6.56
CA GLY A 337 -21.97 9.83 7.83
C GLY A 337 -20.45 9.90 8.02
N VAL A 338 -19.68 9.68 6.95
CA VAL A 338 -18.21 9.73 6.92
C VAL A 338 -17.76 11.14 6.51
N LYS A 339 -16.79 11.70 7.22
CA LYS A 339 -16.16 12.97 6.83
C LYS A 339 -15.15 12.78 5.71
N ILE A 340 -15.08 13.71 4.76
CA ILE A 340 -14.19 13.61 3.59
C ILE A 340 -13.15 14.75 3.56
N ILE A 341 -11.88 14.38 3.49
CA ILE A 341 -10.74 15.29 3.45
C ILE A 341 -9.96 15.01 2.17
N PHE A 342 -9.65 16.04 1.38
CA PHE A 342 -8.87 15.90 0.15
C PHE A 342 -7.43 16.36 0.36
N ALA A 343 -6.44 15.54 0.00
CA ALA A 343 -5.08 16.02 -0.18
C ALA A 343 -4.88 16.47 -1.63
N GLU A 344 -4.06 17.50 -1.81
CA GLU A 344 -3.80 18.11 -3.11
C GLU A 344 -3.04 17.19 -4.09
N MET A 345 -2.94 17.60 -5.34
CA MET A 345 -2.05 16.92 -6.29
C MET A 345 -0.59 17.24 -5.96
N SER A 346 0.26 16.22 -6.16
CA SER A 346 1.71 16.39 -6.01
C SER A 346 2.29 17.05 -7.27
N PRO A 347 3.40 17.79 -7.14
CA PRO A 347 4.16 18.24 -8.31
C PRO A 347 4.62 17.03 -9.14
N TRP A 348 4.66 17.17 -10.47
CA TRP A 348 4.87 16.04 -11.40
C TRP A 348 5.82 16.35 -12.56
N LYS A 349 6.38 17.56 -12.63
CA LYS A 349 7.32 17.94 -13.68
C LYS A 349 8.58 17.09 -13.61
N GLY A 350 8.93 16.48 -14.74
CA GLY A 350 9.96 15.45 -14.81
C GLY A 350 9.45 14.02 -14.66
N TYR A 351 8.13 13.79 -14.53
CA TYR A 351 7.58 12.43 -14.44
C TYR A 351 7.78 11.64 -15.74
N THR A 352 8.60 10.59 -15.66
CA THR A 352 9.08 9.81 -16.82
C THR A 352 8.21 8.60 -17.21
N ARG A 353 7.46 8.05 -16.24
CA ARG A 353 6.50 6.92 -16.38
C ARG A 353 6.99 5.69 -17.18
N ASP A 354 8.26 5.28 -17.03
CA ASP A 354 8.79 4.11 -17.76
C ASP A 354 8.51 2.76 -17.06
N LEU A 355 7.22 2.39 -16.96
CA LEU A 355 6.75 1.15 -16.30
C LEU A 355 7.35 -0.14 -16.87
N LEU A 356 7.81 -0.12 -18.12
CA LEU A 356 8.38 -1.28 -18.83
C LEU A 356 9.90 -1.17 -19.05
N LYS A 357 10.57 -0.15 -18.49
CA LYS A 357 12.02 0.10 -18.60
C LYS A 357 12.53 0.11 -20.05
N THR A 358 11.73 0.74 -20.92
CA THR A 358 11.98 0.90 -22.36
C THR A 358 13.04 1.95 -22.70
N GLY A 359 13.44 2.78 -21.74
CA GLY A 359 14.35 3.91 -21.96
C GLY A 359 13.71 5.05 -22.77
N ARG A 360 12.37 5.12 -22.80
CA ARG A 360 11.60 6.18 -23.48
C ARG A 360 10.66 6.84 -22.48
N ALA A 361 10.57 8.15 -22.52
CA ALA A 361 9.54 8.88 -21.79
C ALA A 361 8.16 8.52 -22.36
N ASP A 362 7.28 7.97 -21.53
CA ASP A 362 5.90 7.69 -21.92
C ASP A 362 5.05 8.97 -21.83
N LEU A 363 5.45 9.91 -20.97
CA LEU A 363 4.81 11.21 -20.72
C LEU A 363 5.83 12.35 -20.85
N GLU A 364 5.38 13.52 -21.28
CA GLU A 364 6.11 14.79 -21.19
C GLU A 364 5.32 15.81 -20.35
N TRP A 365 6.03 16.70 -19.65
CA TRP A 365 5.38 17.79 -18.92
C TRP A 365 4.90 18.87 -19.88
N THR A 366 3.65 19.32 -19.72
CA THR A 366 3.00 20.31 -20.57
C THR A 366 2.31 21.40 -19.72
N PRO A 367 2.39 22.69 -20.11
CA PRO A 367 1.67 23.76 -19.42
C PRO A 367 0.16 23.50 -19.31
N GLU A 368 -0.44 22.91 -20.35
CA GLU A 368 -1.87 22.60 -20.42
C GLU A 368 -2.30 21.54 -19.39
N ALA A 369 -1.44 20.55 -19.11
CA ALA A 369 -1.69 19.57 -18.05
C ALA A 369 -1.42 20.17 -16.66
N GLN A 370 -0.42 21.05 -16.52
CA GLN A 370 -0.15 21.74 -15.26
C GLN A 370 -1.32 22.65 -14.87
N GLU A 371 -1.85 23.43 -15.81
CA GLU A 371 -3.01 24.32 -15.59
C GLU A 371 -4.23 23.54 -15.08
N MET A 372 -4.49 22.33 -15.61
CA MET A 372 -5.55 21.46 -15.09
C MET A 372 -5.28 20.99 -13.64
N CYS A 373 -4.02 20.64 -13.33
CA CYS A 373 -3.62 20.28 -11.96
C CYS A 373 -3.78 21.48 -11.00
N ASP A 374 -3.42 22.68 -11.44
CA ASP A 374 -3.46 23.89 -10.62
C ASP A 374 -4.92 24.35 -10.39
N GLN A 375 -5.80 24.28 -11.40
CA GLN A 375 -7.23 24.59 -11.26
C GLN A 375 -7.95 23.64 -10.29
N LEU A 376 -7.75 22.32 -10.43
CA LEU A 376 -8.37 21.35 -9.52
C LEU A 376 -7.76 21.40 -8.11
N THR A 377 -6.46 21.71 -7.97
CA THR A 377 -5.84 22.02 -6.67
C THR A 377 -6.46 23.26 -6.03
N GLN A 378 -6.68 24.33 -6.81
CA GLN A 378 -7.31 25.54 -6.32
C GLN A 378 -8.77 25.30 -5.91
N TRP A 379 -9.51 24.43 -6.60
CA TRP A 379 -10.84 24.00 -6.17
C TRP A 379 -10.80 23.21 -4.85
N ILE A 380 -9.88 22.25 -4.70
CA ILE A 380 -9.66 21.50 -3.44
C ILE A 380 -9.37 22.46 -2.27
N ARG A 381 -8.57 23.51 -2.48
CA ARG A 381 -8.23 24.54 -1.47
C ARG A 381 -9.39 25.46 -1.07
N THR A 382 -10.46 25.55 -1.86
CA THR A 382 -11.49 26.60 -1.70
C THR A 382 -12.93 26.11 -1.68
N THR A 383 -13.17 24.81 -1.90
CA THR A 383 -14.50 24.21 -1.79
C THR A 383 -14.97 24.12 -0.35
N ASP A 384 -16.17 24.62 -0.06
CA ASP A 384 -16.87 24.51 1.23
C ASP A 384 -17.69 23.21 1.35
N GLN A 385 -17.61 22.34 0.34
CA GLN A 385 -18.39 21.10 0.25
C GLN A 385 -17.71 19.90 0.91
N ALA A 386 -16.40 19.98 1.20
CA ALA A 386 -15.62 18.94 1.89
C ALA A 386 -15.42 19.27 3.37
N ASP A 387 -15.08 18.27 4.20
CA ASP A 387 -14.78 18.48 5.62
C ASP A 387 -13.38 19.06 5.87
N GLY A 388 -12.52 19.11 4.85
CA GLY A 388 -11.21 19.76 4.91
C GLY A 388 -10.32 19.46 3.69
N SER A 389 -9.15 20.11 3.66
CA SER A 389 -8.12 19.91 2.64
C SER A 389 -6.72 19.90 3.26
N ILE A 390 -5.81 19.05 2.76
CA ILE A 390 -4.41 18.99 3.18
C ILE A 390 -3.52 19.62 2.10
N ASN A 391 -2.80 20.67 2.50
CA ASN A 391 -1.88 21.42 1.65
C ASN A 391 -0.58 20.64 1.43
N LEU A 392 -0.15 20.50 0.17
CA LEU A 392 1.10 19.80 -0.19
C LEU A 392 2.15 20.72 -0.82
N ASP A 393 2.15 22.01 -0.49
CA ASP A 393 3.22 22.93 -0.91
C ASP A 393 4.59 22.52 -0.33
N CYS A 394 4.62 21.71 0.74
CA CYS A 394 5.83 21.09 1.28
C CYS A 394 6.55 20.14 0.30
N LEU A 395 5.88 19.63 -0.73
CA LEU A 395 6.47 18.74 -1.73
C LEU A 395 7.13 19.50 -2.90
N LYS A 396 7.00 20.83 -2.98
CA LYS A 396 7.44 21.64 -4.12
C LYS A 396 8.93 21.97 -4.04
N ASP A 397 9.64 21.80 -5.15
CA ASP A 397 11.01 22.32 -5.31
C ASP A 397 10.97 23.86 -5.28
N PRO A 398 11.67 24.54 -4.35
CA PRO A 398 11.66 26.00 -4.24
C PRO A 398 12.19 26.74 -5.48
N ALA A 399 12.93 26.07 -6.36
CA ALA A 399 13.43 26.63 -7.62
C ALA A 399 12.49 26.39 -8.82
N ASP A 400 11.63 25.36 -8.77
CA ASP A 400 10.68 25.02 -9.82
C ASP A 400 9.42 24.35 -9.23
N PRO A 401 8.43 25.13 -8.75
CA PRO A 401 7.29 24.61 -7.98
C PRO A 401 6.36 23.61 -8.68
N ALA A 402 6.57 23.32 -9.97
CA ALA A 402 5.89 22.24 -10.70
C ALA A 402 6.60 20.87 -10.53
N LYS A 403 7.82 20.86 -9.97
CA LYS A 403 8.69 19.70 -9.72
C LYS A 403 8.77 19.40 -8.21
N MET A 404 9.13 18.17 -7.85
CA MET A 404 9.56 17.80 -6.50
C MET A 404 11.11 17.76 -6.39
N PRO A 405 11.69 17.90 -5.19
CA PRO A 405 13.12 17.65 -4.95
C PRO A 405 13.59 16.25 -5.40
N ASP A 406 14.88 16.11 -5.72
CA ASP A 406 15.46 14.85 -6.25
C ASP A 406 15.55 13.72 -5.18
N ASP A 407 15.51 14.06 -3.89
CA ASP A 407 15.40 13.12 -2.78
C ASP A 407 13.94 12.78 -2.41
N TYR A 408 12.98 13.56 -2.95
CA TYR A 408 11.54 13.36 -2.74
C TYR A 408 10.94 12.40 -3.77
N THR A 409 11.52 12.28 -4.97
CA THR A 409 11.07 11.34 -6.00
C THR A 409 12.21 10.80 -6.86
N SER A 410 12.13 9.50 -7.22
CA SER A 410 13.08 8.86 -8.12
C SER A 410 12.68 8.90 -9.60
N ASP A 411 11.42 9.25 -9.91
CA ASP A 411 10.86 9.17 -11.26
C ASP A 411 10.09 10.41 -11.71
N GLY A 412 9.84 11.36 -10.80
CA GLY A 412 9.16 12.64 -11.02
C GLY A 412 7.75 12.73 -10.43
N ALA A 413 7.16 11.64 -9.93
CA ALA A 413 5.81 11.66 -9.30
C ALA A 413 5.67 10.75 -8.06
N HIS A 414 6.38 9.63 -7.97
CA HIS A 414 6.24 8.71 -6.84
C HIS A 414 7.08 9.15 -5.63
N LEU A 415 6.45 9.14 -4.45
CA LEU A 415 7.01 9.69 -3.23
C LEU A 415 8.02 8.71 -2.57
N LEU A 416 9.26 9.15 -2.42
CA LEU A 416 10.28 8.49 -1.59
C LEU A 416 10.03 8.78 -0.09
N PRO A 417 10.69 8.07 0.85
CA PRO A 417 10.43 8.23 2.28
C PRO A 417 10.49 9.68 2.82
N PRO A 418 11.39 10.59 2.38
CA PRO A 418 11.38 11.99 2.80
C PRO A 418 10.07 12.70 2.43
N ALA A 419 9.56 12.49 1.22
CA ALA A 419 8.30 13.05 0.75
C ALA A 419 7.07 12.43 1.43
N GLN A 420 7.13 11.14 1.77
CA GLN A 420 6.07 10.47 2.54
C GLN A 420 5.97 11.04 3.97
N GLN A 421 7.11 11.36 4.60
CA GLN A 421 7.15 12.06 5.88
C GLN A 421 6.64 13.50 5.74
N ALA A 422 7.14 14.28 4.77
CA ALA A 422 6.71 15.66 4.53
C ALA A 422 5.20 15.80 4.22
N PHE A 423 4.59 14.81 3.56
CA PHE A 423 3.14 14.70 3.43
C PHE A 423 2.51 14.48 4.82
N VAL A 424 2.89 13.45 5.57
CA VAL A 424 2.30 13.18 6.90
C VAL A 424 2.47 14.34 7.90
N ASP A 425 3.57 15.08 7.84
CA ASP A 425 3.82 16.26 8.67
C ASP A 425 2.92 17.44 8.31
N SER A 426 2.50 17.56 7.05
CA SER A 426 1.54 18.59 6.57
C SER A 426 0.09 18.37 7.02
N ILE A 427 -0.22 17.21 7.61
CA ILE A 427 -1.59 16.84 8.00
C ILE A 427 -1.95 17.52 9.34
N ASP A 428 -2.96 18.39 9.31
CA ASP A 428 -3.63 18.85 10.54
C ASP A 428 -4.47 17.70 11.12
N LEU A 429 -4.10 17.21 12.31
CA LEU A 429 -4.78 16.10 12.99
C LEU A 429 -6.18 16.49 13.50
N SER A 430 -6.46 17.79 13.67
CA SER A 430 -7.77 18.29 14.10
C SER A 430 -8.87 18.02 13.07
N LEU A 431 -8.51 17.90 11.78
CA LEU A 431 -9.41 17.47 10.70
C LEU A 431 -10.01 16.08 10.98
N PHE A 432 -9.26 15.22 11.68
CA PHE A 432 -9.65 13.87 12.11
C PHE A 432 -10.24 13.85 13.52
N GLY A 433 -10.50 15.03 14.11
CA GLY A 433 -11.02 15.17 15.48
C GLY A 433 -10.03 14.71 16.55
N ILE A 434 -8.73 14.78 16.26
CA ILE A 434 -7.63 14.43 17.17
C ILE A 434 -6.98 15.75 17.60
N GLU A 435 -7.08 16.09 18.88
CA GLU A 435 -6.43 17.26 19.45
C GLU A 435 -4.97 16.91 19.80
N VAL A 436 -4.01 17.68 19.26
CA VAL A 436 -2.61 17.60 19.72
C VAL A 436 -2.52 18.34 21.07
N PRO A 437 -2.08 17.70 22.15
CA PRO A 437 -1.96 18.37 23.45
C PRO A 437 -1.01 19.57 23.37
N GLU A 438 -1.34 20.66 24.07
CA GLU A 438 -0.38 21.72 24.34
C GLU A 438 0.74 21.17 25.23
N HIS A 439 1.79 20.63 24.62
CA HIS A 439 3.06 20.47 25.31
C HIS A 439 3.52 21.87 25.75
N PRO A 440 3.79 22.11 27.04
CA PRO A 440 4.34 23.38 27.48
C PRO A 440 5.67 23.57 26.77
N ALA A 441 5.79 24.65 25.99
CA ALA A 441 7.01 25.01 25.29
C ALA A 441 8.19 24.92 26.28
N SER A 442 9.25 24.21 25.88
CA SER A 442 10.38 23.88 26.76
C SER A 442 10.89 25.16 27.43
N THR A 443 10.64 25.29 28.73
CA THR A 443 11.05 26.47 29.49
C THR A 443 12.56 26.57 29.45
N ASP A 444 13.09 27.57 28.74
CA ASP A 444 14.52 27.81 28.62
C ASP A 444 15.18 27.77 30.00
N ALA A 445 16.25 26.98 30.11
CA ALA A 445 17.06 26.89 31.32
C ALA A 445 17.95 28.15 31.47
N ALA A 446 17.30 29.32 31.54
CA ALA A 446 17.91 30.63 31.67
C ALA A 446 18.23 30.98 33.14
N GLU A 447 18.85 30.04 33.88
CA GLU A 447 19.57 30.38 35.11
C GLU A 447 21.02 30.75 34.75
N GLY A 448 21.45 31.93 35.22
CA GLY A 448 22.55 32.65 34.58
C GLY A 448 23.96 32.29 35.05
N LEU A 449 24.92 32.51 34.15
CA LEU A 449 26.35 32.62 34.46
C LEU A 449 26.92 33.88 33.76
N GLU A 450 27.63 34.71 34.50
CA GLU A 450 28.20 35.96 34.00
C GLU A 450 29.45 35.74 33.10
N PRO A 451 29.72 36.64 32.13
CA PRO A 451 30.81 36.46 31.18
C PRO A 451 32.18 36.83 31.75
N THR A 452 33.01 35.83 32.06
CA THR A 452 34.42 36.05 32.40
C THR A 452 35.25 36.27 31.13
N GLN A 453 36.05 37.34 31.09
CA GLN A 453 36.87 37.71 29.92
C GLN A 453 38.06 36.76 29.72
N ALA A 454 38.34 36.38 28.47
CA ALA A 454 39.56 35.67 28.11
C ALA A 454 40.74 36.64 27.92
N GLN A 455 41.85 36.41 28.62
CA GLN A 455 43.14 37.09 28.39
C GLN A 455 44.13 36.14 27.70
N THR A 456 44.98 36.72 26.84
CA THR A 456 45.96 36.01 26.00
C THR A 456 47.34 35.91 26.65
N THR A 457 47.95 34.72 26.66
CA THR A 457 49.42 34.55 26.75
C THR A 457 49.90 33.27 26.03
N GLN A 458 50.91 33.44 25.18
CA GLN A 458 51.89 32.43 24.69
C GLN A 458 53.27 32.75 25.33
N PRO A 459 54.38 32.01 25.07
CA PRO A 459 54.60 30.80 24.24
C PRO A 459 54.93 29.57 25.14
N ASP A 460 55.76 28.55 24.90
CA ASP A 460 56.73 28.09 23.86
C ASP A 460 56.94 26.55 24.07
N THR A 461 57.78 25.73 23.41
CA THR A 461 58.91 25.85 22.43
C THR A 461 59.09 24.49 21.71
N THR A 462 59.64 24.48 20.48
CA THR A 462 60.32 23.32 19.80
C THR A 462 59.48 22.04 19.51
N GLU A 463 59.81 21.14 18.58
CA GLU A 463 61.03 20.91 17.77
C GLU A 463 60.70 20.42 16.32
N GLU A 464 61.73 20.12 15.51
CA GLU A 464 61.69 19.77 14.07
C GLU A 464 61.22 18.29 13.81
N ALA A 465 60.95 17.76 12.59
CA ALA A 465 61.66 17.99 11.33
C ALA A 465 60.95 17.60 9.99
N THR A 466 61.14 18.49 9.00
CA THR A 466 61.40 18.32 7.55
C THR A 466 60.92 17.11 6.70
N VAL A 467 60.21 17.45 5.59
CA VAL A 467 60.54 17.18 4.15
C VAL A 467 60.58 15.69 3.67
N THR A 468 59.91 15.26 2.58
CA THR A 468 60.05 15.72 1.18
C THR A 468 58.83 15.41 0.29
N GLN A 469 58.64 16.17 -0.79
CA GLN A 469 57.74 15.85 -1.91
C GLN A 469 58.40 14.91 -2.94
N ALA A 470 57.58 14.18 -3.72
CA ALA A 470 57.92 13.85 -5.12
C ALA A 470 56.64 13.54 -5.94
N GLU A 471 56.39 14.32 -6.99
CA GLU A 471 55.46 13.96 -8.07
C GLU A 471 56.19 13.07 -9.09
N THR A 472 55.50 12.23 -9.88
CA THR A 472 55.33 12.48 -11.34
C THR A 472 54.58 11.41 -12.14
N ARG A 473 53.62 11.90 -12.94
CA ARG A 473 53.34 11.54 -14.35
C ARG A 473 52.65 10.20 -14.68
N ALA A 474 52.04 10.18 -15.88
CA ALA A 474 51.19 9.11 -16.41
C ALA A 474 51.57 8.74 -17.87
N ALA A 475 51.27 7.49 -18.24
CA ALA A 475 51.13 6.87 -19.57
C ALA A 475 50.66 5.41 -19.31
N ASP A 476 50.06 4.63 -20.22
CA ASP A 476 49.60 4.88 -21.60
C ASP A 476 48.34 4.02 -21.86
N SER A 477 47.74 4.08 -23.07
CA SER A 477 46.57 3.29 -23.45
C SER A 477 46.78 2.47 -24.72
N THR A 478 46.56 1.15 -24.65
CA THR A 478 46.38 0.26 -25.81
C THR A 478 45.29 -0.77 -25.54
N MET A 479 44.62 -1.20 -26.61
CA MET A 479 43.70 -2.33 -26.62
C MET A 479 44.47 -3.62 -26.92
N GLU A 480 43.99 -4.74 -26.40
CA GLU A 480 43.83 -5.96 -27.21
C GLU A 480 42.80 -6.89 -26.55
N ALA A 481 42.29 -7.85 -27.30
CA ALA A 481 41.24 -8.77 -26.86
C ALA A 481 41.58 -10.19 -27.32
N GLU A 482 41.40 -11.17 -26.44
CA GLU A 482 41.54 -12.58 -26.79
C GLU A 482 40.52 -13.43 -26.02
N GLU A 483 39.93 -14.40 -26.71
CA GLU A 483 39.11 -15.44 -26.08
C GLU A 483 40.01 -16.54 -25.54
N THR A 484 39.67 -17.15 -24.40
CA THR A 484 40.16 -18.50 -24.10
C THR A 484 39.15 -19.28 -23.26
N GLN A 485 38.69 -20.41 -23.78
CA GLN A 485 38.01 -21.44 -22.99
C GLN A 485 39.06 -22.27 -22.26
N ALA A 486 38.84 -22.54 -20.96
CA ALA A 486 39.62 -23.52 -20.21
C ALA A 486 38.72 -24.25 -19.20
N GLU A 487 39.06 -25.50 -18.93
CA GLU A 487 38.16 -26.51 -18.32
C GLU A 487 38.00 -26.39 -16.80
N MET A 488 36.95 -27.04 -16.27
CA MET A 488 36.79 -27.31 -14.84
C MET A 488 37.68 -28.48 -14.39
N PRO A 489 38.20 -28.46 -13.15
CA PRO A 489 38.51 -29.66 -12.38
C PRO A 489 37.36 -30.01 -11.40
N GLU A 490 37.12 -31.30 -11.17
CA GLU A 490 36.18 -31.79 -10.17
C GLU A 490 36.71 -31.67 -8.73
N ILE A 491 35.80 -31.48 -7.76
CA ILE A 491 35.98 -31.96 -6.38
C ILE A 491 34.66 -32.63 -5.96
N ALA A 492 34.73 -33.84 -5.42
CA ALA A 492 33.57 -34.72 -5.20
C ALA A 492 33.23 -34.94 -3.72
N GLY A 493 31.92 -35.05 -3.44
CA GLY A 493 31.36 -35.53 -2.17
C GLY A 493 31.15 -34.47 -1.07
N THR A 494 30.15 -34.57 -0.20
CA THR A 494 29.00 -35.51 -0.10
C THR A 494 27.87 -34.84 0.70
N GLY A 495 26.60 -35.11 0.37
CA GLY A 495 25.46 -34.75 1.24
C GLY A 495 24.19 -34.35 0.48
N ASP A 496 23.32 -35.34 0.22
CA ASP A 496 21.89 -35.28 -0.09
C ASP A 496 21.29 -33.93 -0.50
N SER A 497 21.37 -33.61 -1.80
CA SER A 497 20.52 -32.58 -2.42
C SER A 497 19.24 -33.22 -2.97
N LEU A 498 18.12 -33.00 -2.29
CA LEU A 498 16.81 -33.44 -2.75
C LEU A 498 16.32 -32.48 -3.85
N VAL A 499 16.59 -32.83 -5.11
CA VAL A 499 16.33 -31.97 -6.28
C VAL A 499 14.82 -31.86 -6.55
N ALA A 500 14.20 -30.83 -5.95
CA ALA A 500 12.82 -30.43 -6.21
C ALA A 500 12.70 -28.89 -6.28
N GLY A 501 11.90 -28.37 -7.22
CA GLY A 501 11.45 -26.97 -7.22
C GLY A 501 12.23 -25.94 -8.06
N GLY A 502 13.43 -26.24 -8.56
CA GLY A 502 14.28 -25.26 -9.26
C GLY A 502 13.61 -24.54 -10.45
N ALA A 503 12.78 -25.24 -11.22
CA ALA A 503 12.05 -24.68 -12.36
C ALA A 503 10.98 -23.64 -11.96
N ALA A 504 10.37 -23.77 -10.77
CA ALA A 504 9.34 -22.83 -10.30
C ALA A 504 9.95 -21.48 -9.88
N LEU A 505 11.09 -21.51 -9.18
CA LEU A 505 11.83 -20.29 -8.86
C LEU A 505 12.40 -19.62 -10.12
N ALA A 506 12.89 -20.41 -11.09
CA ALA A 506 13.34 -19.87 -12.38
C ALA A 506 12.21 -19.19 -13.17
N ALA A 507 11.01 -19.78 -13.19
CA ALA A 507 9.83 -19.17 -13.82
C ALA A 507 9.45 -17.83 -13.17
N LEU A 508 9.46 -17.74 -11.84
CA LEU A 508 9.18 -16.48 -11.12
C LEU A 508 10.28 -15.43 -11.35
N ALA A 509 11.55 -15.83 -11.43
CA ALA A 509 12.67 -14.94 -11.71
C ALA A 509 12.66 -14.36 -13.14
N ALA A 510 12.20 -15.14 -14.13
CA ALA A 510 12.10 -14.72 -15.53
C ALA A 510 10.98 -13.70 -15.82
N CYS A 511 10.26 -13.23 -14.79
CA CYS A 511 9.03 -12.44 -14.92
C CYS A 511 9.09 -11.06 -14.25
N GLY A 512 10.28 -10.45 -14.13
CA GLY A 512 10.46 -9.08 -13.60
C GLY A 512 10.15 -8.89 -12.10
N LEU A 513 9.60 -9.92 -11.45
CA LEU A 513 9.14 -9.98 -10.05
C LEU A 513 10.26 -10.10 -9.01
N LEU A 514 11.53 -9.96 -9.42
CA LEU A 514 12.69 -10.28 -8.59
C LEU A 514 13.89 -9.38 -8.90
N ILE A 515 14.46 -8.80 -7.84
CA ILE A 515 15.86 -8.35 -7.82
C ILE A 515 16.60 -9.21 -6.81
N VAL A 516 17.48 -10.09 -7.29
CA VAL A 516 18.35 -10.90 -6.43
C VAL A 516 19.57 -10.06 -6.02
N THR A 517 19.43 -9.30 -4.95
CA THR A 517 20.56 -8.54 -4.36
C THR A 517 21.57 -9.49 -3.72
N ARG A 518 22.55 -9.98 -4.49
CA ARG A 518 23.76 -10.57 -3.92
C ARG A 518 24.48 -9.48 -3.10
N LYS A 519 24.48 -9.60 -1.77
CA LYS A 519 25.52 -8.94 -0.97
C LYS A 519 26.87 -9.45 -1.45
N LYS A 520 27.75 -8.55 -1.89
CA LYS A 520 29.18 -8.82 -1.85
C LYS A 520 29.59 -8.92 -0.37
N GLN A 521 30.41 -9.90 -0.04
CA GLN A 521 31.23 -9.89 1.18
C GLN A 521 32.48 -9.05 0.91
#